data_AF-A0A954ZDF2-F1
#
_entry.id   AF-A0A954ZDF2-F1
#
_cell.length_a   1.000
_cell.length_b   1.000
_cell.length_c   1.000
_cell.angle_alpha   90.00
_cell.angle_beta   90.00
_cell.angle_gamma   90.00
#
_symmetry.space_group_name_H-M   'P 1'
#
loop_
_entity.id
_entity.type
_entity.pdbx_description
1 polymer ?
#
loop_
_entity_poly.entity_id
_entity_poly.type
_entity_poly.pdbx_seq_one_letter_code
_entity_poly.pdbx_strand_id
1 'polypeptide(L)'
;MACRAAPNVRWISSRRRWQAAIGLAVCLAAVGQVAAAEPDFFASEPPAAITYYPDQGPELGMLGSPPPASAFRTEAFDRDAAERLRNNFTALPDFDGGIVVIGDDAALKIGGFIKADFIADFDPIDATDSFVTTDIPIGAADRRNARFHARQSRLSFDTRWKVDDEIVRAFVEADFFGGGDGVNGTLRLRHAYGVIGRITAGQTWTTFTDPSAVPQTLDFEGAVSNVNRRQGQIRYTLPLRRDGVSWAVSLEDPTVSIEIPSASQGVGRTESPDLITHLRLDRSWGELQGAFLVRELGFQRPSQPVISDVAWGFNFAGSLKPTDELKIYSQITFGEG
;
A
#
# COMPACT_ATOMS: atom_id res chain seq x y z
N MET A 1 -13.29 53.78 -26.23
CA MET A 1 -12.26 54.84 -26.29
C MET A 1 -11.17 54.46 -25.28
N ALA A 2 -9.95 54.21 -25.77
CA ALA A 2 -8.61 54.01 -25.13
C ALA A 2 -8.51 53.48 -23.66
N CYS A 3 -7.86 52.37 -23.29
CA CYS A 3 -6.54 51.75 -23.58
C CYS A 3 -5.33 52.33 -22.79
N ARG A 4 -4.60 51.42 -22.10
CA ARG A 4 -3.20 51.45 -21.56
C ARG A 4 -2.92 52.19 -20.22
N ALA A 5 -2.00 51.78 -19.33
CA ALA A 5 -1.05 50.65 -19.23
C ALA A 5 -0.57 50.47 -17.75
N ALA A 6 -0.05 49.28 -17.42
CA ALA A 6 0.78 48.97 -16.23
C ALA A 6 2.21 49.61 -16.37
N PRO A 7 3.16 49.57 -15.39
CA PRO A 7 3.39 48.52 -14.39
C PRO A 7 3.81 49.02 -12.97
N ASN A 8 3.83 48.11 -11.99
CA ASN A 8 4.92 48.05 -11.00
C ASN A 8 4.85 46.73 -10.22
N VAL A 9 5.81 45.86 -10.54
CA VAL A 9 6.23 44.69 -9.77
C VAL A 9 6.89 45.20 -8.48
N ARG A 10 6.46 44.70 -7.32
CA ARG A 10 7.20 44.85 -6.06
C ARG A 10 7.47 43.47 -5.46
N TRP A 11 8.75 43.12 -5.44
CA TRP A 11 9.30 42.05 -4.61
C TRP A 11 9.10 42.41 -3.14
N ILE A 12 8.38 41.58 -2.38
CA ILE A 12 8.41 41.61 -0.93
C ILE A 12 9.20 40.39 -0.49
N SER A 13 10.49 40.61 -0.23
CA SER A 13 11.24 39.78 0.70
C SER A 13 10.97 40.31 2.10
N SER A 14 10.34 39.51 2.96
CA SER A 14 10.37 39.80 4.39
C SER A 14 10.29 38.52 5.20
N ARG A 15 11.39 38.29 5.91
CA ARG A 15 11.58 37.30 6.98
C ARG A 15 10.55 37.49 8.11
N ARG A 16 10.31 36.38 8.84
CA ARG A 16 9.54 36.21 10.10
C ARG A 16 8.02 36.10 9.87
N ARG A 17 7.27 35.15 10.40
CA ARG A 17 7.36 34.38 11.67
C ARG A 17 6.81 32.97 11.47
N TRP A 18 7.45 32.01 12.12
CA TRP A 18 6.94 30.65 12.29
C TRP A 18 5.68 30.66 13.15
N GLN A 19 4.59 30.11 12.64
CA GLN A 19 3.54 29.50 13.45
C GLN A 19 3.48 28.03 13.03
N ALA A 20 4.07 27.15 13.85
CA ALA A 20 3.83 25.73 13.75
C ALA A 20 2.44 25.46 14.35
N ALA A 21 1.46 25.11 13.52
CA ALA A 21 0.21 24.53 13.99
C ALA A 21 0.46 23.03 14.21
N ILE A 22 0.69 22.65 15.47
CA ILE A 22 0.70 21.24 15.89
C ILE A 22 -0.77 20.81 15.98
N GLY A 23 -1.30 20.25 14.90
CA GLY A 23 -2.59 19.56 14.90
C GLY A 23 -2.39 18.12 15.38
N LEU A 24 -2.50 17.88 16.69
CA LEU A 24 -2.58 16.53 17.25
C LEU A 24 -4.03 16.03 17.12
N ALA A 25 -4.33 15.25 16.09
CA ALA A 25 -5.61 14.55 15.99
C ALA A 25 -5.53 13.25 16.80
N VAL A 26 -5.99 13.28 18.05
CA VAL A 26 -6.27 12.07 18.84
C VAL A 26 -7.70 11.64 18.53
N CYS A 27 -7.86 10.55 17.75
CA CYS A 27 -9.14 9.87 17.67
C CYS A 27 -9.23 8.86 18.82
N LEU A 28 -10.01 9.20 19.86
CA LEU A 28 -10.42 8.27 20.91
C LEU A 28 -11.80 7.71 20.52
N ALA A 29 -11.87 6.44 20.15
CA ALA A 29 -13.15 5.73 20.04
C ALA A 29 -13.42 5.01 21.37
N ALA A 30 -14.35 5.54 22.17
CA ALA A 30 -14.89 4.84 23.32
C ALA A 30 -15.97 3.86 22.87
N VAL A 31 -15.77 2.57 23.11
CA VAL A 31 -16.81 1.55 22.91
C VAL A 31 -17.44 1.25 24.27
N GLY A 32 -18.68 1.69 24.45
CA GLY A 32 -19.52 1.32 25.58
C GLY A 32 -20.04 -0.10 25.43
N GLN A 33 -19.94 -0.90 26.49
CA GLN A 33 -20.54 -2.23 26.59
C GLN A 33 -22.05 -2.13 26.76
N VAL A 34 -22.80 -2.96 26.03
CA VAL A 34 -24.17 -3.35 26.41
C VAL A 34 -24.21 -4.87 26.50
N ALA A 35 -24.53 -5.35 27.70
CA ALA A 35 -24.73 -6.75 28.04
C ALA A 35 -26.19 -7.17 27.83
N ALA A 36 -26.40 -8.41 27.38
CA ALA A 36 -27.59 -9.25 27.63
C ALA A 36 -27.22 -10.67 27.18
N ALA A 37 -26.91 -11.59 28.09
CA ALA A 37 -27.83 -12.48 28.84
C ALA A 37 -28.42 -13.61 27.97
N GLU A 38 -27.99 -14.84 28.30
CA GLU A 38 -28.46 -16.15 27.81
C GLU A 38 -29.91 -16.47 28.26
N PRO A 39 -30.53 -17.62 27.85
CA PRO A 39 -30.27 -18.86 28.60
C PRO A 39 -30.27 -20.18 27.78
N ASP A 40 -29.50 -21.14 28.29
CA ASP A 40 -29.53 -22.59 27.99
C ASP A 40 -30.79 -23.28 28.52
N PHE A 41 -31.37 -24.23 27.77
CA PHE A 41 -32.36 -25.20 28.28
C PHE A 41 -32.21 -26.61 27.65
N PHE A 42 -31.82 -27.55 28.53
CA PHE A 42 -32.05 -29.02 28.61
C PHE A 42 -31.44 -30.09 27.67
N ALA A 43 -31.05 -31.16 28.39
CA ALA A 43 -30.42 -32.42 28.04
C ALA A 43 -31.38 -33.53 27.54
N SER A 44 -30.84 -34.58 26.90
CA SER A 44 -31.01 -36.00 27.30
C SER A 44 -30.39 -37.00 26.28
N GLU A 45 -29.99 -38.15 26.81
CA GLU A 45 -29.15 -39.25 26.29
C GLU A 45 -29.83 -40.27 25.30
N PRO A 46 -29.10 -41.27 24.73
CA PRO A 46 -29.40 -42.00 23.48
C PRO A 46 -30.20 -43.32 23.66
N PRO A 47 -30.51 -44.10 22.58
CA PRO A 47 -29.85 -45.43 22.45
C PRO A 47 -29.73 -46.10 21.04
N ALA A 48 -28.77 -47.05 20.98
CA ALA A 48 -28.75 -48.44 20.40
C ALA A 48 -28.72 -48.78 18.87
N ALA A 49 -27.56 -49.32 18.41
CA ALA A 49 -27.26 -50.72 17.95
C ALA A 49 -28.36 -51.57 17.25
N ILE A 50 -28.17 -52.50 16.27
CA ILE A 50 -27.10 -53.26 15.55
C ILE A 50 -27.82 -54.03 14.40
N THR A 51 -27.22 -54.31 13.22
CA THR A 51 -27.15 -55.70 12.65
C THR A 51 -26.26 -55.84 11.41
N TYR A 52 -25.51 -56.94 11.39
CA TYR A 52 -24.54 -57.42 10.40
C TYR A 52 -25.13 -58.64 9.67
N TYR A 53 -24.87 -58.79 8.38
CA TYR A 53 -25.06 -60.04 7.62
C TYR A 53 -23.73 -60.40 6.92
N PRO A 54 -23.19 -61.63 7.10
CA PRO A 54 -21.97 -62.07 6.43
C PRO A 54 -22.24 -62.76 5.08
N ASP A 55 -21.12 -62.95 4.35
CA ASP A 55 -20.81 -64.04 3.39
C ASP A 55 -21.28 -63.85 1.93
N GLN A 56 -20.51 -64.04 0.84
CA GLN A 56 -19.26 -64.76 0.49
C GLN A 56 -18.57 -64.08 -0.72
N GLY A 57 -17.26 -64.31 -0.94
CA GLY A 57 -16.38 -63.67 -1.96
C GLY A 57 -16.64 -64.01 -3.45
N PRO A 58 -15.72 -63.72 -4.41
CA PRO A 58 -14.26 -63.67 -4.27
C PRO A 58 -13.58 -62.33 -4.64
N GLU A 59 -12.42 -62.10 -4.02
CA GLU A 59 -11.45 -61.08 -4.43
C GLU A 59 -10.90 -61.35 -5.84
N LEU A 60 -10.66 -60.27 -6.60
CA LEU A 60 -9.52 -60.14 -7.52
C LEU A 60 -9.35 -58.65 -7.94
N GLY A 61 -8.40 -57.97 -7.28
CA GLY A 61 -7.38 -57.14 -7.93
C GLY A 61 -7.76 -55.84 -8.67
N MET A 62 -7.64 -54.72 -7.95
CA MET A 62 -6.84 -53.54 -8.32
C MET A 62 -7.10 -52.81 -9.66
N LEU A 63 -7.87 -51.72 -9.60
CA LEU A 63 -7.43 -50.38 -10.07
C LEU A 63 -8.34 -49.31 -9.43
N GLY A 64 -7.84 -48.62 -8.40
CA GLY A 64 -8.60 -47.60 -7.67
C GLY A 64 -8.96 -46.39 -8.53
N SER A 65 -10.22 -45.96 -8.46
CA SER A 65 -10.74 -44.74 -9.07
C SER A 65 -10.04 -43.49 -8.51
N PRO A 66 -9.87 -42.41 -9.30
CA PRO A 66 -9.33 -41.15 -8.76
C PRO A 66 -10.28 -40.60 -7.67
N PRO A 67 -9.75 -39.95 -6.63
CA PRO A 67 -10.59 -39.38 -5.58
C PRO A 67 -11.53 -38.32 -6.18
N PRO A 68 -12.76 -38.19 -5.67
CA PRO A 68 -13.67 -37.15 -6.15
C PRO A 68 -13.03 -35.79 -5.87
N ALA A 69 -13.06 -34.91 -6.88
CA ALA A 69 -12.62 -33.53 -6.76
C ALA A 69 -13.30 -32.89 -5.54
N SER A 70 -12.51 -32.60 -4.50
CA SER A 70 -13.01 -31.90 -3.32
C SER A 70 -13.48 -30.53 -3.76
N ALA A 71 -14.81 -30.34 -3.74
CA ALA A 71 -15.46 -29.08 -4.02
C ALA A 71 -14.85 -27.99 -3.14
N PHE A 72 -14.51 -26.85 -3.75
CA PHE A 72 -14.20 -25.60 -3.06
C PHE A 72 -15.33 -25.29 -2.07
N ARG A 73 -15.13 -25.60 -0.79
CA ARG A 73 -15.98 -25.10 0.28
C ARG A 73 -15.43 -23.74 0.66
N THR A 74 -16.26 -22.71 0.52
CA THR A 74 -16.04 -21.39 1.09
C THR A 74 -16.04 -21.54 2.61
N GLU A 75 -14.86 -21.80 3.17
CA GLU A 75 -14.65 -21.58 4.59
C GLU A 75 -14.79 -20.08 4.84
N ALA A 76 -15.60 -19.76 5.86
CA ALA A 76 -15.96 -18.41 6.23
C ALA A 76 -14.72 -17.54 6.37
N PHE A 77 -14.80 -16.30 5.89
CA PHE A 77 -13.79 -15.26 6.09
C PHE A 77 -13.28 -15.28 7.54
N ASP A 78 -12.08 -15.81 7.74
CA ASP A 78 -11.41 -15.82 9.02
C ASP A 78 -11.05 -14.37 9.39
N ARG A 79 -11.66 -13.86 10.47
CA ARG A 79 -11.35 -12.52 10.98
C ARG A 79 -9.89 -12.43 11.42
N ASP A 80 -9.27 -13.54 11.81
CA ASP A 80 -7.86 -13.57 12.21
C ASP A 80 -6.93 -13.41 11.01
N ALA A 81 -7.35 -13.81 9.80
CA ALA A 81 -6.58 -13.58 8.57
C ALA A 81 -6.48 -12.08 8.23
N ALA A 82 -7.52 -11.29 8.55
CA ALA A 82 -7.50 -9.84 8.41
C ALA A 82 -6.56 -9.18 9.45
N GLU A 83 -6.47 -9.73 10.66
CA GLU A 83 -5.54 -9.26 11.69
C GLU A 83 -4.09 -9.68 11.44
N ARG A 84 -3.84 -10.83 10.81
CA ARG A 84 -2.50 -11.28 10.36
C ARG A 84 -1.94 -10.45 9.21
N LEU A 85 -2.80 -9.77 8.44
CA LEU A 85 -2.41 -8.72 7.49
C LEU A 85 -1.94 -7.44 8.22
N ARG A 86 -1.21 -7.58 9.33
CA ARG A 86 -0.50 -6.49 10.00
C ARG A 86 0.34 -5.78 8.95
N ASN A 87 0.18 -4.46 8.82
CA ASN A 87 0.84 -3.61 7.82
C ASN A 87 2.35 -3.85 7.74
N ASN A 88 2.75 -4.79 6.90
CA ASN A 88 4.12 -4.97 6.50
C ASN A 88 4.14 -5.48 5.06
N PHE A 89 3.98 -4.53 4.15
CA PHE A 89 4.04 -4.75 2.69
C PHE A 89 5.44 -5.18 2.19
N THR A 90 6.40 -5.32 3.10
CA THR A 90 7.79 -5.72 2.85
C THR A 90 8.21 -6.96 3.63
N ALA A 91 7.42 -7.44 4.59
CA ALA A 91 7.72 -8.64 5.35
C ALA A 91 7.62 -9.88 4.46
N LEU A 92 8.34 -10.91 4.87
CA LEU A 92 8.05 -12.27 4.44
C LEU A 92 6.56 -12.53 4.78
N PRO A 93 5.68 -12.72 3.80
CA PRO A 93 4.27 -12.94 4.09
C PRO A 93 4.13 -14.28 4.82
N ASP A 94 3.23 -14.32 5.79
CA ASP A 94 2.75 -15.58 6.33
C ASP A 94 2.17 -16.41 5.18
N PHE A 95 2.48 -17.71 5.18
CA PHE A 95 2.32 -18.58 4.01
C PHE A 95 0.88 -19.12 3.85
N ASP A 96 -0.05 -18.66 4.68
CA ASP A 96 -1.45 -19.07 4.67
C ASP A 96 -2.23 -18.45 3.49
N GLY A 97 -2.97 -19.28 2.75
CA GLY A 97 -3.98 -18.84 1.75
C GLY A 97 -3.56 -18.67 0.28
N GLY A 98 -2.33 -19.02 -0.13
CA GLY A 98 -1.88 -18.97 -1.53
C GLY A 98 -1.64 -20.36 -2.16
N ILE A 99 -1.62 -20.44 -3.50
CA ILE A 99 -1.09 -21.63 -4.17
C ILE A 99 0.44 -21.54 -4.07
N VAL A 100 1.04 -22.51 -3.37
CA VAL A 100 2.48 -22.61 -3.24
C VAL A 100 2.99 -23.80 -4.06
N VAL A 101 3.91 -23.55 -4.98
CA VAL A 101 4.71 -24.61 -5.64
C VAL A 101 6.09 -24.58 -5.00
N ILE A 102 6.40 -25.60 -4.20
CA ILE A 102 7.72 -25.77 -3.57
C ILE A 102 8.45 -26.90 -4.29
N GLY A 103 9.62 -26.59 -4.84
CA GLY A 103 10.67 -27.56 -5.15
C GLY A 103 11.80 -27.43 -4.14
N ASP A 104 12.80 -28.32 -4.21
CA ASP A 104 13.89 -28.37 -3.22
C ASP A 104 14.64 -27.03 -3.06
N ASP A 105 14.74 -26.25 -4.15
CA ASP A 105 15.49 -24.98 -4.18
C ASP A 105 14.64 -23.75 -4.56
N ALA A 106 13.34 -23.91 -4.77
CA ALA A 106 12.48 -22.82 -5.24
C ALA A 106 11.06 -22.85 -4.67
N ALA A 107 10.49 -21.69 -4.41
CA ALA A 107 9.11 -21.51 -4.00
C ALA A 107 8.43 -20.45 -4.87
N LEU A 108 7.22 -20.72 -5.34
CA LEU A 108 6.33 -19.75 -5.97
C LEU A 108 5.05 -19.64 -5.15
N LYS A 109 4.64 -18.42 -4.80
CA LYS A 109 3.32 -18.09 -4.26
C LYS A 109 2.54 -17.27 -5.29
N ILE A 110 1.36 -17.75 -5.65
CA ILE A 110 0.34 -16.94 -6.32
C ILE A 110 -0.58 -16.39 -5.24
N GLY A 111 -0.67 -15.07 -5.15
CA GLY A 111 -1.45 -14.35 -4.15
C GLY A 111 -2.37 -13.31 -4.77
N GLY A 112 -3.12 -12.62 -3.92
CA GLY A 112 -4.07 -11.61 -4.37
C GLY A 112 -5.37 -11.66 -3.57
N PHE A 113 -6.37 -10.91 -4.04
CA PHE A 113 -7.72 -10.93 -3.51
C PHE A 113 -8.69 -10.35 -4.54
N ILE A 114 -9.97 -10.72 -4.40
CA ILE A 114 -11.07 -10.05 -5.09
C ILE A 114 -11.74 -9.12 -4.08
N LYS A 115 -11.94 -7.86 -4.45
CA LYS A 115 -12.62 -6.86 -3.62
C LYS A 115 -13.70 -6.19 -4.44
N ALA A 116 -14.91 -6.11 -3.88
CA ALA A 116 -16.02 -5.34 -4.40
C ALA A 116 -16.22 -4.10 -3.53
N ASP A 117 -16.31 -2.94 -4.16
CA ASP A 117 -16.51 -1.63 -3.54
C ASP A 117 -17.86 -1.07 -3.97
N PHE A 118 -18.59 -0.51 -3.01
CA PHE A 118 -19.78 0.31 -3.25
C PHE A 118 -19.58 1.67 -2.61
N ILE A 119 -19.68 2.72 -3.42
CA ILE A 119 -19.49 4.11 -3.02
C ILE A 119 -20.78 4.87 -3.35
N ALA A 120 -21.26 5.69 -2.41
CA ALA A 120 -22.42 6.53 -2.58
C ALA A 120 -22.10 7.96 -2.15
N ASP A 121 -22.19 8.88 -3.10
CA ASP A 121 -21.93 10.30 -2.91
C ASP A 121 -23.26 11.03 -2.74
N PHE A 122 -23.42 11.72 -1.60
CA PHE A 122 -24.63 12.47 -1.30
C PHE A 122 -24.57 13.93 -1.73
N ASP A 123 -23.36 14.41 -2.02
CA ASP A 123 -23.00 15.75 -2.46
C ASP A 123 -22.03 15.67 -3.66
N PRO A 124 -21.81 16.78 -4.40
CA PRO A 124 -20.93 16.78 -5.56
C PRO A 124 -19.48 16.38 -5.22
N ILE A 125 -19.00 15.29 -5.80
CA ILE A 125 -17.59 14.88 -5.84
C ILE A 125 -17.24 14.40 -7.24
N ASP A 126 -16.11 14.85 -7.79
CA ASP A 126 -15.70 14.52 -9.16
C ASP A 126 -15.02 13.14 -9.25
N ALA A 127 -14.34 12.70 -8.20
CA ALA A 127 -13.80 11.35 -8.08
C ALA A 127 -14.89 10.36 -7.65
N THR A 128 -15.15 9.34 -8.47
CA THR A 128 -16.20 8.35 -8.20
C THR A 128 -15.67 7.01 -7.69
N ASP A 129 -14.40 6.67 -7.97
CA ASP A 129 -13.75 5.41 -7.55
C ASP A 129 -13.14 5.45 -6.14
N SER A 130 -12.97 6.64 -5.55
CA SER A 130 -12.39 6.84 -4.22
C SER A 130 -12.68 8.25 -3.68
N PHE A 131 -12.56 8.43 -2.37
CA PHE A 131 -12.77 9.72 -1.72
C PHE A 131 -11.54 10.65 -1.82
N VAL A 132 -11.36 11.30 -2.97
CA VAL A 132 -10.24 12.22 -3.22
C VAL A 132 -10.59 13.64 -2.75
N THR A 133 -10.02 14.07 -1.62
CA THR A 133 -10.38 15.35 -0.99
C THR A 133 -10.02 16.59 -1.82
N THR A 134 -9.00 16.50 -2.68
CA THR A 134 -8.61 17.61 -3.57
C THR A 134 -9.56 17.82 -4.74
N ASP A 135 -10.40 16.83 -5.03
CA ASP A 135 -11.32 16.81 -6.17
C ASP A 135 -12.74 17.18 -5.73
N ILE A 136 -12.92 17.69 -4.51
CA ILE A 136 -14.18 18.23 -4.02
C ILE A 136 -14.40 19.60 -4.66
N PRO A 137 -15.38 19.77 -5.56
CA PRO A 137 -15.58 21.01 -6.28
C PRO A 137 -16.18 22.10 -5.40
N ILE A 138 -15.74 23.34 -5.60
CA ILE A 138 -16.28 24.52 -4.90
C ILE A 138 -17.33 25.20 -5.78
N GLY A 139 -18.56 25.35 -5.28
CA GLY A 139 -19.64 26.03 -5.99
C GLY A 139 -20.28 25.22 -7.12
N ALA A 140 -20.09 23.91 -7.13
CA ALA A 140 -20.78 23.01 -8.06
C ALA A 140 -22.29 22.99 -7.79
N ALA A 141 -23.06 22.71 -8.85
CA ALA A 141 -24.47 22.38 -8.71
C ALA A 141 -24.63 21.06 -7.94
N ASP A 142 -25.72 20.95 -7.19
CA ASP A 142 -26.05 19.74 -6.43
C ASP A 142 -26.17 18.51 -7.35
N ARG A 143 -25.51 17.42 -6.98
CA ARG A 143 -25.53 16.13 -7.67
C ARG A 143 -25.06 15.02 -6.73
N ARG A 144 -25.46 13.80 -7.06
CA ARG A 144 -25.16 12.56 -6.33
C ARG A 144 -24.63 11.53 -7.30
N ASN A 145 -23.77 10.63 -6.82
CA ASN A 145 -23.33 9.47 -7.58
C ASN A 145 -23.46 8.20 -6.75
N ALA A 146 -23.54 7.08 -7.45
CA ALA A 146 -23.36 5.77 -6.85
C ALA A 146 -22.49 4.94 -7.78
N ARG A 147 -21.53 4.21 -7.21
CA ARG A 147 -20.57 3.44 -7.97
C ARG A 147 -20.37 2.08 -7.35
N PHE A 148 -20.38 1.05 -8.20
CA PHE A 148 -20.06 -0.32 -7.83
C PHE A 148 -18.93 -0.82 -8.73
N HIS A 149 -17.84 -1.30 -8.16
CA HIS A 149 -16.71 -1.80 -8.94
C HIS A 149 -15.86 -2.81 -8.17
N ALA A 150 -14.93 -3.46 -8.89
CA ALA A 150 -13.98 -4.40 -8.31
C ALA A 150 -12.50 -4.04 -8.59
N ARG A 151 -12.24 -2.77 -8.93
CA ARG A 151 -10.93 -2.29 -9.41
C ARG A 151 -9.76 -2.52 -8.44
N GLN A 152 -10.04 -2.58 -7.14
CA GLN A 152 -9.02 -2.86 -6.13
C GLN A 152 -8.57 -4.32 -6.07
N SER A 153 -9.29 -5.22 -6.77
CA SER A 153 -8.89 -6.62 -6.89
C SER A 153 -7.45 -6.72 -7.39
N ARG A 154 -6.72 -7.71 -6.85
CA ARG A 154 -5.28 -7.78 -6.96
C ARG A 154 -4.82 -9.18 -7.24
N LEU A 155 -3.73 -9.28 -8.00
CA LEU A 155 -3.00 -10.51 -8.26
C LEU A 155 -1.51 -10.27 -8.01
N SER A 156 -0.84 -11.26 -7.43
CA SER A 156 0.60 -11.23 -7.22
C SER A 156 1.26 -12.58 -7.44
N PHE A 157 2.53 -12.52 -7.82
CA PHE A 157 3.44 -13.65 -7.96
C PHE A 157 4.70 -13.34 -7.14
N ASP A 158 4.99 -14.17 -6.14
CA ASP A 158 6.20 -14.11 -5.32
C ASP A 158 7.01 -15.38 -5.56
N THR A 159 8.12 -15.26 -6.25
CA THR A 159 9.02 -16.38 -6.52
C THR A 159 10.31 -16.20 -5.76
N ARG A 160 10.81 -17.29 -5.18
CA ARG A 160 12.06 -17.32 -4.41
C ARG A 160 12.86 -18.53 -4.82
N TRP A 161 14.16 -18.36 -4.95
CA TRP A 161 15.08 -19.45 -5.25
C TRP A 161 16.36 -19.28 -4.45
N LYS A 162 16.93 -20.40 -4.01
CA LYS A 162 18.22 -20.43 -3.35
C LYS A 162 19.32 -20.37 -4.41
N VAL A 163 20.25 -19.44 -4.25
CA VAL A 163 21.47 -19.32 -5.07
C VAL A 163 22.64 -19.29 -4.10
N ASP A 164 23.42 -20.37 -4.07
CA ASP A 164 24.44 -20.59 -3.05
C ASP A 164 23.85 -20.45 -1.62
N ASP A 165 24.35 -19.51 -0.82
CA ASP A 165 23.88 -19.23 0.54
C ASP A 165 22.85 -18.08 0.61
N GLU A 166 22.44 -17.52 -0.52
CA GLU A 166 21.51 -16.38 -0.60
C GLU A 166 20.13 -16.80 -1.14
N ILE A 167 19.09 -16.10 -0.68
CA ILE A 167 17.75 -16.23 -1.25
C ILE A 167 17.54 -15.07 -2.21
N VAL A 168 17.29 -15.40 -3.47
CA VAL A 168 16.86 -14.44 -4.47
C VAL A 168 15.34 -14.46 -4.53
N ARG A 169 14.73 -13.28 -4.52
CA ARG A 169 13.28 -13.08 -4.65
C ARG A 169 12.99 -12.30 -5.92
N ALA A 170 11.93 -12.64 -6.63
CA ALA A 170 11.25 -11.76 -7.56
C ALA A 170 9.77 -11.64 -7.19
N PHE A 171 9.24 -10.43 -7.27
CA PHE A 171 7.87 -10.13 -6.88
C PHE A 171 7.21 -9.23 -7.91
N VAL A 172 6.06 -9.68 -8.43
CA VAL A 172 5.21 -8.92 -9.35
C VAL A 172 3.81 -8.82 -8.76
N GLU A 173 3.23 -7.63 -8.74
CA GLU A 173 1.88 -7.37 -8.24
C GLU A 173 1.16 -6.35 -9.15
N ALA A 174 -0.09 -6.62 -9.47
CA ALA A 174 -0.96 -5.73 -10.24
C ALA A 174 -2.36 -5.62 -9.63
N ASP A 175 -3.00 -4.47 -9.84
CA ASP A 175 -4.43 -4.24 -9.56
C ASP A 175 -5.17 -3.78 -10.84
N PHE A 176 -6.50 -3.71 -10.78
CA PHE A 176 -7.35 -3.20 -11.88
C PHE A 176 -7.70 -1.71 -11.71
N PHE A 177 -6.90 -0.99 -10.92
CA PHE A 177 -7.08 0.43 -10.60
C PHE A 177 -6.20 1.32 -11.50
N GLY A 178 -5.89 0.85 -12.71
CA GLY A 178 -5.27 1.66 -13.76
C GLY A 178 -6.29 2.52 -14.50
N GLY A 179 -5.81 3.36 -15.41
CA GLY A 179 -6.68 4.25 -16.19
C GLY A 179 -7.21 5.43 -15.36
N GLY A 180 -8.17 6.15 -15.92
CA GLY A 180 -8.82 7.27 -15.23
C GLY A 180 -9.91 6.82 -14.25
N ASP A 181 -10.38 7.76 -13.44
CA ASP A 181 -11.65 7.62 -12.72
C ASP A 181 -12.76 7.25 -13.71
N GLY A 182 -13.70 6.39 -13.33
CA GLY A 182 -14.69 5.88 -14.27
C GLY A 182 -14.33 4.58 -14.97
N VAL A 183 -13.04 4.34 -15.25
CA VAL A 183 -12.60 3.32 -16.22
C VAL A 183 -12.41 1.92 -15.62
N ASN A 184 -13.23 0.95 -16.03
CA ASN A 184 -13.07 -0.44 -15.58
C ASN A 184 -12.03 -1.23 -16.38
N GLY A 185 -11.38 -2.19 -15.71
CA GLY A 185 -10.59 -3.25 -16.36
C GLY A 185 -9.18 -2.86 -16.81
N THR A 186 -8.69 -1.67 -16.45
CA THR A 186 -7.31 -1.28 -16.78
C THR A 186 -6.36 -1.85 -15.73
N LEU A 187 -5.51 -2.79 -16.16
CA LEU A 187 -4.47 -3.36 -15.33
C LEU A 187 -3.40 -2.31 -15.03
N ARG A 188 -2.96 -2.21 -13.78
CA ARG A 188 -1.90 -1.31 -13.32
C ARG A 188 -0.84 -2.10 -12.57
N LEU A 189 0.40 -1.92 -13.00
CA LEU A 189 1.56 -2.47 -12.31
C LEU A 189 1.77 -1.73 -10.99
N ARG A 190 1.80 -2.48 -9.89
CA ARG A 190 2.10 -1.94 -8.55
C ARG A 190 3.55 -2.20 -8.21
N HIS A 191 3.94 -3.47 -8.17
CA HIS A 191 5.29 -3.91 -7.84
C HIS A 191 5.84 -4.80 -8.96
N ALA A 192 7.12 -4.61 -9.29
CA ALA A 192 7.91 -5.50 -10.13
C ALA A 192 9.38 -5.33 -9.74
N TYR A 193 9.85 -6.13 -8.80
CA TYR A 193 11.21 -5.99 -8.28
C TYR A 193 11.84 -7.34 -7.92
N GLY A 194 13.16 -7.36 -7.90
CA GLY A 194 13.97 -8.44 -7.38
C GLY A 194 14.72 -8.03 -6.11
N VAL A 195 15.03 -9.02 -5.27
CA VAL A 195 15.91 -8.86 -4.09
C VAL A 195 16.95 -9.95 -4.10
N ILE A 196 18.21 -9.59 -3.89
CA ILE A 196 19.32 -10.51 -3.65
C ILE A 196 20.21 -9.94 -2.55
N GLY A 197 20.40 -10.70 -1.47
CA GLY A 197 21.09 -10.25 -0.27
C GLY A 197 20.55 -8.90 0.22
N ARG A 198 21.34 -7.84 0.06
CA ARG A 198 21.05 -6.48 0.52
C ARG A 198 20.53 -5.54 -0.56
N ILE A 199 20.44 -6.00 -1.80
CA ILE A 199 20.10 -5.17 -2.95
C ILE A 199 18.66 -5.46 -3.37
N THR A 200 17.87 -4.41 -3.53
CA THR A 200 16.56 -4.42 -4.18
C THR A 200 16.65 -3.65 -5.48
N ALA A 201 16.12 -4.19 -6.57
CA ALA A 201 16.09 -3.51 -7.87
C ALA A 201 14.74 -3.71 -8.57
N GLY A 202 14.18 -2.64 -9.15
CA GLY A 202 12.90 -2.64 -9.86
C GLY A 202 11.90 -1.66 -9.25
N GLN A 203 10.61 -1.80 -9.59
CA GLN A 203 9.56 -0.92 -9.12
C GLN A 203 8.97 -1.41 -7.79
N THR A 204 9.14 -0.62 -6.73
CA THR A 204 8.52 -0.88 -5.42
C THR A 204 8.37 0.42 -4.63
N TRP A 205 7.89 0.34 -3.39
CA TRP A 205 7.80 1.47 -2.48
C TRP A 205 9.08 2.30 -2.45
N THR A 206 8.97 3.61 -2.67
CA THR A 206 10.11 4.52 -2.52
C THR A 206 10.71 4.35 -1.13
N THR A 207 12.03 4.46 -1.03
CA THR A 207 12.80 4.43 0.22
C THR A 207 12.37 5.56 1.17
N PHE A 208 11.66 6.56 0.65
CA PHE A 208 11.10 7.67 1.42
C PHE A 208 9.79 7.29 2.15
N THR A 209 9.11 6.22 1.72
CA THR A 209 7.85 5.70 2.29
C THR A 209 8.14 4.69 3.41
N ASP A 210 7.33 4.70 4.47
CA ASP A 210 7.24 3.59 5.41
C ASP A 210 5.86 2.93 5.34
N PRO A 211 5.72 1.76 4.69
CA PRO A 211 4.43 1.08 4.56
C PRO A 211 3.85 0.61 5.89
N SER A 212 4.67 0.48 6.95
CA SER A 212 4.19 0.05 8.27
C SER A 212 3.45 1.16 9.03
N ALA A 213 3.73 2.41 8.66
CA ALA A 213 3.12 3.62 9.20
C ALA A 213 1.79 4.00 8.52
N VAL A 214 1.36 3.23 7.52
CA VAL A 214 0.10 3.47 6.80
C VAL A 214 -1.04 2.74 7.51
N PRO A 215 -2.12 3.41 7.96
CA PRO A 215 -3.29 2.73 8.52
C PRO A 215 -4.09 2.03 7.42
N GLN A 216 -4.84 0.99 7.79
CA GLN A 216 -5.76 0.34 6.87
C GLN A 216 -7.06 1.14 6.81
N THR A 217 -7.39 1.64 5.62
CA THR A 217 -8.64 2.34 5.34
C THR A 217 -9.53 1.48 4.44
N LEU A 218 -10.85 1.68 4.55
CA LEU A 218 -11.80 1.05 3.62
C LEU A 218 -11.67 1.64 2.20
N ASP A 219 -11.58 2.97 2.15
CA ASP A 219 -11.39 3.75 0.93
C ASP A 219 -9.98 3.58 0.34
N PHE A 220 -9.89 3.57 -0.98
CA PHE A 220 -8.64 3.30 -1.69
C PHE A 220 -7.63 4.44 -1.65
N GLU A 221 -8.10 5.68 -1.52
CA GLU A 221 -7.24 6.88 -1.49
C GLU A 221 -6.23 6.77 -0.34
N GLY A 222 -6.66 6.18 0.76
CA GLY A 222 -5.83 5.95 1.93
C GLY A 222 -5.88 7.11 2.93
N ALA A 223 -4.93 7.12 3.83
CA ALA A 223 -4.78 8.22 4.79
C ALA A 223 -4.28 9.49 4.11
N VAL A 224 -4.84 10.63 4.51
CA VAL A 224 -4.38 11.96 4.10
C VAL A 224 -2.91 12.14 4.46
N SER A 225 -2.15 12.83 3.60
CA SER A 225 -0.73 13.13 3.79
C SER A 225 0.19 11.89 3.79
N ASN A 226 -0.28 10.71 3.41
CA ASN A 226 0.55 9.52 3.26
C ASN A 226 1.52 9.68 2.07
N VAL A 227 2.82 9.49 2.31
CA VAL A 227 3.78 9.35 1.22
C VAL A 227 3.58 7.95 0.62
N ASN A 228 2.77 7.87 -0.43
CA ASN A 228 2.35 6.63 -1.06
C ASN A 228 2.82 6.61 -2.52
N ARG A 229 4.10 6.30 -2.74
CA ARG A 229 4.71 6.23 -4.08
C ARG A 229 5.50 4.95 -4.29
N ARG A 230 5.40 4.40 -5.49
CA ARG A 230 6.25 3.30 -5.95
C ARG A 230 7.07 3.82 -7.12
N GLN A 231 8.38 3.63 -7.03
CA GLN A 231 9.32 4.09 -8.03
C GLN A 231 10.18 2.94 -8.50
N GLY A 232 10.61 2.99 -9.76
CA GLY A 232 11.76 2.22 -10.21
C GLY A 232 12.96 2.63 -9.37
N GLN A 233 13.67 1.67 -8.79
CA GLN A 233 14.77 1.97 -7.88
C GLN A 233 15.85 0.89 -7.89
N ILE A 234 17.03 1.29 -7.42
CA ILE A 234 18.03 0.38 -6.86
C ILE A 234 18.25 0.83 -5.43
N ARG A 235 18.07 -0.08 -4.46
CA ARG A 235 18.20 0.19 -3.03
C ARG A 235 19.15 -0.80 -2.38
N TYR A 236 20.08 -0.29 -1.57
CA TYR A 236 20.92 -1.09 -0.68
C TYR A 236 20.44 -0.95 0.75
N THR A 237 20.19 -2.07 1.45
CA THR A 237 19.74 -2.08 2.85
C THR A 237 20.76 -2.78 3.73
N LEU A 238 21.23 -2.07 4.75
CA LEU A 238 22.26 -2.50 5.69
C LEU A 238 21.68 -2.64 7.10
N PRO A 239 21.55 -3.87 7.64
CA PRO A 239 21.36 -4.07 9.07
C PRO A 239 22.55 -3.49 9.84
N LEU A 240 22.27 -2.65 10.84
CA LEU A 240 23.30 -2.07 11.70
C LEU A 240 23.57 -2.99 12.89
N ARG A 241 24.71 -2.78 13.58
CA ARG A 241 25.08 -3.57 14.77
C ARG A 241 24.05 -3.49 15.90
N ARG A 242 23.27 -2.42 15.94
CA ARG A 242 22.19 -2.27 16.90
C ARG A 242 21.00 -3.07 16.42
N ASP A 243 20.57 -4.01 17.24
CA ASP A 243 19.41 -4.85 16.99
C ASP A 243 18.19 -4.05 16.53
N GLY A 244 17.45 -4.58 15.56
CA GLY A 244 16.28 -3.95 14.96
C GLY A 244 16.55 -2.62 14.21
N VAL A 245 17.81 -2.21 14.00
CA VAL A 245 18.11 -0.97 13.25
C VAL A 245 18.67 -1.30 11.88
N SER A 246 18.13 -0.67 10.84
CA SER A 246 18.66 -0.73 9.49
C SER A 246 18.83 0.66 8.88
N TRP A 247 19.78 0.76 7.96
CA TRP A 247 20.01 1.92 7.12
C TRP A 247 19.81 1.52 5.67
N ALA A 248 19.16 2.37 4.87
CA ALA A 248 19.05 2.16 3.44
C ALA A 248 19.43 3.41 2.66
N VAL A 249 19.90 3.19 1.44
CA VAL A 249 20.12 4.22 0.42
C VAL A 249 19.63 3.72 -0.93
N SER A 250 19.02 4.60 -1.72
CA SER A 250 18.50 4.28 -3.05
C SER A 250 18.75 5.38 -4.05
N LEU A 251 18.86 4.96 -5.31
CA LEU A 251 18.66 5.81 -6.48
C LEU A 251 17.32 5.44 -7.09
N GLU A 252 16.46 6.44 -7.30
CA GLU A 252 15.08 6.24 -7.71
C GLU A 252 14.73 7.02 -8.98
N ASP A 253 13.85 6.44 -9.79
CA ASP A 253 13.30 7.07 -10.97
C ASP A 253 12.48 8.31 -10.56
N PRO A 254 12.87 9.48 -11.03
CA PRO A 254 12.26 10.72 -10.60
C PRO A 254 10.91 10.95 -11.27
N THR A 255 9.91 11.35 -10.49
CA THR A 255 8.66 11.90 -11.02
C THR A 255 8.52 13.35 -10.57
N VAL A 256 8.50 14.28 -11.51
CA VAL A 256 8.36 15.71 -11.24
C VAL A 256 6.97 16.17 -11.70
N SER A 257 6.24 16.81 -10.79
CA SER A 257 4.96 17.45 -11.07
C SER A 257 5.14 18.95 -10.87
N ILE A 258 5.16 19.71 -11.97
CA ILE A 258 5.24 21.17 -11.94
C ILE A 258 3.92 21.71 -12.47
N GLU A 259 3.24 22.51 -11.64
CA GLU A 259 2.08 23.27 -12.08
C GLU A 259 2.56 24.49 -12.88
N ILE A 260 2.21 24.52 -14.17
CA ILE A 260 2.64 25.58 -15.08
C ILE A 260 1.48 26.57 -15.22
N PRO A 261 1.67 27.86 -14.86
CA PRO A 261 0.65 28.87 -15.07
C PRO A 261 0.24 28.91 -16.55
N SER A 262 -1.05 29.13 -16.84
CA SER A 262 -1.61 29.07 -18.20
C SER A 262 -0.94 29.98 -19.23
N ALA A 263 -0.29 31.06 -18.78
CA ALA A 263 0.47 31.98 -19.63
C ALA A 263 1.91 31.53 -19.93
N SER A 264 2.37 30.44 -19.31
CA SER A 264 3.73 29.91 -19.46
C SER A 264 3.72 28.61 -20.27
N GLN A 265 4.83 28.35 -20.96
CA GLN A 265 5.08 27.09 -21.66
C GLN A 265 6.34 26.45 -21.12
N GLY A 266 6.31 25.14 -20.99
CA GLY A 266 7.47 24.34 -20.63
C GLY A 266 7.06 22.95 -20.20
N VAL A 267 8.05 22.14 -19.84
CA VAL A 267 7.83 20.79 -19.34
C VAL A 267 8.83 20.56 -18.21
N GLY A 268 8.39 19.84 -17.17
CA GLY A 268 9.30 19.31 -16.17
C GLY A 268 10.34 18.41 -16.82
N ARG A 269 11.55 18.48 -16.27
CA ARG A 269 12.68 17.62 -16.64
C ARG A 269 13.24 17.02 -15.38
N THR A 270 13.82 15.83 -15.53
CA THR A 270 14.72 15.33 -14.53
C THR A 270 15.99 14.84 -15.18
N GLU A 271 17.11 15.42 -14.76
CA GLU A 271 18.43 15.21 -15.35
C GLU A 271 19.29 14.25 -14.50
N SER A 272 18.83 13.90 -13.29
CA SER A 272 19.46 12.97 -12.36
C SER A 272 18.42 12.12 -11.62
N PRO A 273 18.77 10.90 -11.17
CA PRO A 273 17.91 10.12 -10.29
C PRO A 273 17.75 10.81 -8.93
N ASP A 274 16.64 10.55 -8.25
CA ASP A 274 16.45 11.00 -6.87
C ASP A 274 17.35 10.16 -5.95
N LEU A 275 18.02 10.80 -4.99
CA LEU A 275 18.79 10.12 -3.93
C LEU A 275 17.97 10.13 -2.64
N ILE A 276 17.65 8.94 -2.14
CA ILE A 276 16.92 8.79 -0.89
C ILE A 276 17.71 7.93 0.07
N THR A 277 17.65 8.25 1.36
CA THR A 277 18.16 7.42 2.43
C THR A 277 17.19 7.36 3.60
N HIS A 278 17.19 6.26 4.35
CA HIS A 278 16.46 6.20 5.61
C HIS A 278 17.21 5.43 6.70
N LEU A 279 16.82 5.70 7.94
CA LEU A 279 17.06 4.86 9.09
C LEU A 279 15.73 4.29 9.57
N ARG A 280 15.70 2.99 9.85
CA ARG A 280 14.51 2.28 10.34
C ARG A 280 14.82 1.56 11.64
N LEU A 281 13.88 1.60 12.58
CA LEU A 281 13.88 0.87 13.84
C LEU A 281 12.65 -0.06 13.87
N ASP A 282 12.90 -1.36 13.88
CA ASP A 282 11.90 -2.40 14.02
C ASP A 282 11.96 -3.02 15.42
N ARG A 283 10.87 -2.92 16.17
CA ARG A 283 10.72 -3.46 17.53
C ARG A 283 9.34 -4.10 17.71
N SER A 284 9.20 -4.94 18.73
CA SER A 284 7.92 -5.57 19.06
C SER A 284 6.81 -4.55 19.36
N TRP A 285 7.17 -3.44 20.00
CA TRP A 285 6.26 -2.34 20.35
C TRP A 285 6.01 -1.35 19.21
N GLY A 286 6.72 -1.45 18.08
CA GLY A 286 6.54 -0.49 17.00
C GLY A 286 7.67 -0.44 15.98
N GLU A 287 7.38 0.29 14.91
CA GLU A 287 8.24 0.47 13.75
C GLU A 287 8.35 1.97 13.48
N LEU A 288 9.57 2.50 13.40
CA LEU A 288 9.83 3.92 13.17
C LEU A 288 10.82 4.08 12.02
N GLN A 289 10.59 5.06 11.16
CA GLN A 289 11.46 5.40 10.05
C GLN A 289 11.68 6.91 9.96
N GLY A 290 12.94 7.31 9.79
CA GLY A 290 13.32 8.66 9.39
C GLY A 290 14.00 8.60 8.02
N ALA A 291 13.42 9.25 7.03
CA ALA A 291 13.93 9.29 5.65
C ALA A 291 14.27 10.71 5.21
N PHE A 292 15.27 10.81 4.34
CA PHE A 292 15.71 12.04 3.69
C PHE A 292 15.80 11.82 2.18
N LEU A 293 15.28 12.77 1.41
CA LEU A 293 15.32 12.81 -0.03
C LEU A 293 16.06 14.08 -0.46
N VAL A 294 16.91 13.94 -1.47
CA VAL A 294 17.46 15.06 -2.24
C VAL A 294 17.32 14.75 -3.72
N ARG A 295 16.92 15.75 -4.49
CA ARG A 295 16.70 15.62 -5.93
C ARG A 295 16.97 16.90 -6.68
N GLU A 296 17.11 16.79 -7.98
CA GLU A 296 17.17 17.94 -8.89
C GLU A 296 15.82 18.11 -9.60
N LEU A 297 15.26 19.33 -9.56
CA LEU A 297 14.06 19.70 -10.29
C LEU A 297 14.47 20.49 -11.52
N GLY A 298 14.15 19.96 -12.70
CA GLY A 298 14.40 20.65 -13.96
C GLY A 298 13.12 21.23 -14.55
N PHE A 299 13.21 22.41 -15.16
CA PHE A 299 12.16 23.00 -15.98
C PHE A 299 12.73 23.51 -17.30
N GLN A 300 12.14 23.06 -18.41
CA GLN A 300 12.56 23.45 -19.74
C GLN A 300 11.48 24.23 -20.48
N ARG A 301 11.79 25.47 -20.87
CA ARG A 301 10.95 26.27 -21.78
C ARG A 301 11.25 25.94 -23.25
N PRO A 302 10.31 26.19 -24.18
CA PRO A 302 10.56 25.98 -25.61
C PRO A 302 11.83 26.69 -26.09
N SER A 303 12.71 25.94 -26.76
CA SER A 303 13.96 26.43 -27.33
C SER A 303 14.94 27.07 -26.32
N GLN A 304 14.82 26.73 -25.03
CA GLN A 304 15.72 27.18 -23.97
C GLN A 304 16.40 25.99 -23.30
N PRO A 305 17.60 26.17 -22.70
CA PRO A 305 18.20 25.18 -21.81
C PRO A 305 17.29 24.85 -20.61
N VAL A 306 17.54 23.70 -20.00
CA VAL A 306 16.92 23.33 -18.72
C VAL A 306 17.43 24.28 -17.64
N ILE A 307 16.52 24.77 -16.80
CA ILE A 307 16.84 25.45 -15.56
C ILE A 307 16.61 24.43 -14.45
N SER A 308 17.62 24.17 -13.63
CA SER A 308 17.50 23.24 -12.51
C SER A 308 17.73 23.89 -11.16
N ASP A 309 17.08 23.34 -10.15
CA ASP A 309 17.30 23.66 -8.73
C ASP A 309 17.24 22.40 -7.87
N VAL A 310 17.81 22.46 -6.67
CA VAL A 310 17.84 21.32 -5.75
C VAL A 310 16.64 21.37 -4.82
N ALA A 311 15.90 20.28 -4.77
CA ALA A 311 14.83 20.04 -3.81
C ALA A 311 15.23 18.99 -2.78
N TRP A 312 14.66 19.10 -1.59
CA TRP A 312 14.93 18.18 -0.49
C TRP A 312 13.68 17.95 0.36
N GLY A 313 13.65 16.83 1.09
CA GLY A 313 12.56 16.54 1.99
C GLY A 313 12.92 15.53 3.07
N PHE A 314 12.23 15.63 4.21
CA PHE A 314 12.25 14.65 5.29
C PHE A 314 10.90 14.00 5.44
N ASN A 315 10.90 12.72 5.78
CA ASN A 315 9.71 11.99 6.19
C ASN A 315 10.00 11.21 7.48
N PHE A 316 9.24 11.51 8.52
CA PHE A 316 9.25 10.77 9.77
C PHE A 316 7.95 10.01 9.88
N ALA A 317 8.03 8.69 9.83
CA ALA A 317 6.88 7.81 9.80
C ALA A 317 7.02 6.75 10.88
N GLY A 318 5.89 6.27 11.40
CA GLY A 318 5.93 5.15 12.31
C GLY A 318 4.58 4.59 12.69
N SER A 319 4.63 3.41 13.30
CA SER A 319 3.51 2.79 13.97
C SER A 319 3.91 2.27 15.35
N LEU A 320 3.07 2.51 16.34
CA LEU A 320 3.28 2.11 17.74
C LEU A 320 2.17 1.18 18.18
N LYS A 321 2.51 0.19 19.00
CA LYS A 321 1.59 -0.77 19.61
C LYS A 321 1.73 -0.70 21.13
N PRO A 322 1.07 0.27 21.81
CA PRO A 322 1.14 0.36 23.26
C PRO A 322 0.48 -0.83 23.98
N THR A 323 -0.54 -1.43 23.36
CA THR A 323 -1.21 -2.67 23.79
C THR A 323 -1.46 -3.57 22.57
N ASP A 324 -1.99 -4.77 22.78
CA ASP A 324 -2.30 -5.70 21.68
C ASP A 324 -3.51 -5.24 20.84
N GLU A 325 -4.40 -4.44 21.41
CA GLU A 325 -5.62 -3.93 20.78
C GLU A 325 -5.46 -2.52 20.18
N LEU A 326 -4.38 -1.80 20.53
CA LEU A 326 -4.16 -0.42 20.11
C LEU A 326 -2.94 -0.29 19.20
N LYS A 327 -3.17 0.21 17.98
CA LYS A 327 -2.11 0.64 17.07
C LYS A 327 -2.26 2.10 16.70
N ILE A 328 -1.20 2.88 16.90
CA ILE A 328 -1.12 4.31 16.58
C ILE A 328 -0.24 4.48 15.36
N TYR A 329 -0.66 5.32 14.43
CA TYR A 329 0.08 5.65 13.21
C TYR A 329 0.43 7.12 13.20
N SER A 330 1.63 7.47 12.75
CA SER A 330 2.08 8.86 12.65
C SER A 330 2.94 9.06 11.43
N GLN A 331 2.75 10.17 10.73
CA GLN A 331 3.63 10.60 9.66
C GLN A 331 3.75 12.12 9.66
N ILE A 332 4.97 12.62 9.50
CA ILE A 332 5.30 14.05 9.34
C ILE A 332 6.24 14.17 8.16
N THR A 333 5.84 14.93 7.14
CA THR A 333 6.62 15.16 5.93
C THR A 333 6.79 16.66 5.72
N PHE A 334 8.01 17.10 5.42
CA PHE A 334 8.32 18.50 5.10
C PHE A 334 9.54 18.59 4.19
N GLY A 335 9.64 19.66 3.43
CA GLY A 335 10.70 19.84 2.45
C GLY A 335 10.57 21.15 1.69
N GLU A 336 11.43 21.32 0.69
CA GLU A 336 11.48 22.46 -0.22
C GLU A 336 11.73 21.95 -1.64
N GLY A 337 11.08 22.57 -2.61
CA GLY A 337 11.21 22.29 -4.04
C GLY A 337 10.52 23.35 -4.87
#